data_AF-A0A845V4E2-F1
#
_entry.id   AF-A0A845V4E2-F1
#
_cell.length_a   1.000
_cell.length_b   1.000
_cell.length_c   1.000
_cell.angle_alpha   90.00
_cell.angle_beta   90.00
_cell.angle_gamma   90.00
#
_symmetry.space_group_name_H-M   'P 1'
#
loop_
_entity.id
_entity.type
_entity.pdbx_description
1 polymer ?
#
loop_
_entity_poly.entity_id
_entity_poly.type
_entity_poly.pdbx_seq_one_letter_code
_entity_poly.pdbx_strand_id
1 'polypeptide(L)' 'MPDPIVIEHVTPSGGNVFADLGFPPAEAKALKAEAHRRITEIPGAREGARD' A
#
# COMPACT_ATOMS: atom_id res chain seq x y z
N MET A 1 -29.82 -13.59 10.72
CA MET A 1 -28.39 -13.98 10.78
C MET A 1 -27.67 -12.86 11.50
N PRO A 2 -26.68 -13.14 12.37
CA PRO A 2 -25.81 -12.08 12.85
C PRO A 2 -25.00 -11.52 11.67
N ASP A 3 -24.65 -10.24 11.72
CA ASP A 3 -23.74 -9.63 10.76
C ASP A 3 -22.36 -10.32 10.82
N PRO A 4 -21.68 -10.52 9.69
CA PRO A 4 -20.37 -11.13 9.69
C PRO A 4 -19.38 -10.23 10.43
N ILE A 5 -18.58 -10.82 11.31
CA ILE A 5 -17.45 -10.12 11.92
C ILE A 5 -16.41 -9.89 10.83
N VAL A 6 -16.13 -8.63 10.51
CA VAL A 6 -15.07 -8.22 9.59
C VAL A 6 -13.81 -7.91 10.40
N ILE A 7 -12.69 -8.53 10.01
CA ILE A 7 -11.36 -8.24 10.58
C ILE A 7 -10.59 -7.40 9.55
N GLU A 8 -10.27 -6.17 9.91
CA GLU A 8 -9.55 -5.22 9.05
C GLU A 8 -8.15 -4.95 9.60
N HIS A 9 -7.15 -4.93 8.71
CA HIS A 9 -5.81 -4.45 9.01
C HIS A 9 -5.54 -3.19 8.19
N VAL A 10 -5.05 -2.14 8.84
CA VAL A 10 -4.78 -0.84 8.20
C VAL A 10 -3.29 -0.51 8.33
N THR A 11 -2.59 -0.44 7.20
CA THR A 11 -1.23 0.10 7.15
C THR A 11 -1.30 1.63 7.23
N PRO A 12 -0.58 2.28 8.16
CA PRO A 12 -0.55 3.74 8.27
C PRO A 12 -0.05 4.43 7.00
N SER A 13 -0.45 5.67 6.77
CA SER A 13 0.08 6.49 5.67
C SER A 13 1.61 6.59 5.75
N GLY A 14 2.28 6.39 4.61
CA GLY A 14 3.74 6.32 4.56
C GLY A 14 4.33 5.01 5.10
N GLY A 15 3.51 4.09 5.63
CA GLY A 15 3.88 2.77 6.11
C GLY A 15 4.28 1.79 5.01
N ASN A 16 4.54 0.54 5.37
CA ASN A 16 4.94 -0.50 4.43
C ASN A 16 4.13 -1.78 4.69
N VAL A 17 3.11 -2.02 3.86
CA VAL A 17 2.25 -3.21 3.98
C VAL A 17 3.05 -4.53 3.89
N PHE A 18 4.16 -4.55 3.16
CA PHE A 18 5.02 -5.74 3.09
C PHE A 18 5.71 -6.02 4.43
N ALA A 19 6.04 -5.00 5.21
CA ALA A 19 6.58 -5.21 6.56
C ALA A 19 5.49 -5.75 7.50
N ASP A 20 4.26 -5.24 7.39
CA ASP A 20 3.12 -5.70 8.19
C ASP A 20 2.77 -7.17 7.91
N LEU A 21 3.00 -7.64 6.67
CA LEU A 21 2.81 -9.03 6.26
C LEU A 21 3.97 -9.97 6.68
N GLY A 22 5.04 -9.44 7.30
CA GLY A 22 6.16 -10.22 7.83
C GLY A 22 7.32 -10.46 6.86
N PHE A 23 7.39 -9.74 5.74
CA PHE A 23 8.56 -9.82 4.86
C PHE A 23 9.82 -9.28 5.56
N PRO A 24 11.01 -9.85 5.29
CA PRO A 24 12.27 -9.32 5.81
C PRO A 24 12.45 -7.83 5.50
N PRO A 25 13.07 -7.03 6.40
CA PRO A 25 13.16 -5.57 6.21
C PRO A 25 13.75 -5.13 4.87
N ALA A 26 14.77 -5.84 4.38
CA ALA A 26 15.40 -5.54 3.09
C ALA A 26 14.45 -5.80 1.91
N GLU A 27 13.75 -6.93 1.93
CA GLU A 27 12.80 -7.33 0.90
C GLU A 27 11.56 -6.41 0.90
N ALA A 28 10.98 -6.15 2.08
CA ALA A 28 9.86 -5.24 2.22
C ALA A 28 10.17 -3.84 1.67
N LYS A 29 11.39 -3.33 1.90
CA LYS A 29 11.84 -2.03 1.37
C LYS A 29 11.95 -2.06 -0.17
N ALA A 30 12.50 -3.13 -0.73
CA ALA A 30 12.61 -3.30 -2.18
C ALA A 30 11.23 -3.38 -2.85
N LEU A 31 10.31 -4.17 -2.30
CA LEU A 31 8.94 -4.31 -2.80
C LEU A 31 8.17 -2.99 -2.73
N LYS A 32 8.31 -2.22 -1.66
CA LYS A 32 7.70 -0.87 -1.55
C LYS A 32 8.23 0.09 -2.61
N ALA A 33 9.54 0.09 -2.87
CA ALA A 33 10.15 0.95 -3.88
C ALA A 33 9.67 0.58 -5.30
N GLU A 34 9.62 -0.72 -5.61
CA GLU A 34 9.12 -1.22 -6.89
C GLU A 34 7.63 -0.89 -7.09
N ALA A 35 6.80 -1.10 -6.08
CA ALA A 35 5.39 -0.73 -6.14
C ALA A 35 5.21 0.78 -6.37
N HIS A 36 5.96 1.63 -5.65
CA HIS A 36 5.92 3.07 -5.83
C HIS A 36 6.35 3.50 -7.24
N ARG A 37 7.38 2.86 -7.79
CA ARG A 37 7.84 3.07 -9.17
C ARG A 37 6.72 2.75 -10.17
N ARG A 38 6.08 1.57 -10.05
CA ARG A 38 4.97 1.17 -10.93
C ARG A 38 3.78 2.12 -10.88
N ILE A 39 3.43 2.61 -9.69
CA ILE A 39 2.34 3.59 -9.52
C ILE A 39 2.70 4.91 -10.22
N THR A 40 3.95 5.35 -10.12
CA THR A 40 4.43 6.61 -10.69
C THR A 40 4.59 6.54 -12.21
N GLU A 41 4.92 5.37 -12.74
CA GLU A 41 5.11 5.14 -14.18
C GLU A 41 3.79 5.00 -14.95
N ILE A 42 2.65 4.85 -14.28
CA ILE A 42 1.33 4.88 -14.93
C ILE A 42 0.94 6.34 -15.22
N PRO A 43 0.88 6.78 -16.49
CA PRO A 43 0.48 8.13 -16.84
C PRO A 43 -1.04 8.26 -16.67
N GLY A 44 -1.46 8.64 -15.48
CA GLY A 44 -2.88 8.79 -15.13
C GLY A 44 -3.20 8.89 -13.64
N ALA A 45 -2.26 8.55 -12.74
CA ALA A 45 -2.48 8.61 -11.29
C ALA A 45 -2.51 10.03 -10.68
N ARG A 46 -2.50 11.08 -11.53
CA ARG A 46 -2.54 12.49 -11.13
C ARG A 46 -3.77 13.17 -11.74
N GLU A 47 -4.94 12.68 -11.37
CA GLU A 47 -6.18 13.45 -11.49
C GLU A 47 -6.77 13.61 -10.08
N GLY A 48 -6.74 14.85 -9.58
CA GLY A 48 -7.13 15.15 -8.19
C GLY A 48 -6.77 16.53 -7.64
N ALA A 49 -6.18 17.44 -8.42
CA ALA A 49 -6.11 18.86 -8.06
C ALA A 49 -6.84 19.66 -9.13
N ARG A 50 -8.17 19.79 -8.98
CA ARG A 50 -8.93 20.88 -9.57
C ARG A 50 -8.81 22.05 -8.61
N ASP A 51 -8.21 23.14 -9.09
CA ASP A 51 -8.45 24.52 -8.62
C ASP A 51 -8.70 25.39 -9.87
#